data_AF-A0A960D662-F1
#
_entry.id   AF-A0A960D662-F1
#
_cell.length_a   1.000
_cell.length_b   1.000
_cell.length_c   1.000
_cell.angle_alpha   90.00
_cell.angle_beta   90.00
_cell.angle_gamma   90.00
#
_symmetry.space_group_name_H-M   'P 1'
#
loop_
_entity.id
_entity.type
_entity.pdbx_description
1 polymer ?
#
loop_
_entity_poly.entity_id
_entity_poly.type
_entity_poly.pdbx_seq_one_letter_code
_entity_poly.pdbx_strand_id
1 'polypeptide(L)'
;TWLILSRCALPRLGRKLALNRVAVWTAGAVFLAAWLPFNNGLRPEPLIAFGALAAWMLVENAIATRRLLPAALAIIVAVFSVTLAPQGLIALAPLLVGGRAIARIIKVRRATDGLLAPLAALAAALSVIFVVVFRDQTLATVAESARIKYVVGPTIAWYQDFLRYYFLTVEDNVESSLTRRFAVLIMLLCLFGMLAVLLRRGGVPGLVNGPVWRLIGSTAVGLLLLTFTPTKWAVQFGAFAGLAGALGGVAAFAFARVGLHSRRNL
;
A
#
# COMPACT_ATOMS: atom_id res chain seq x y z
N THR A 1 -3.04 -6.60 11.04
CA THR A 1 -2.99 -6.61 9.55
C THR A 1 -3.68 -7.80 8.93
N TRP A 2 -3.30 -9.04 9.26
CA TRP A 2 -3.89 -10.27 8.68
C TRP A 2 -5.42 -10.36 8.75
N LEU A 3 -6.05 -9.94 9.87
CA LEU A 3 -7.50 -9.98 9.99
C LEU A 3 -8.20 -9.08 8.95
N ILE A 4 -7.69 -7.87 8.71
CA ILE A 4 -8.21 -6.99 7.64
C ILE A 4 -8.02 -7.66 6.28
N LEU A 5 -6.85 -8.25 6.05
CA LEU A 5 -6.55 -8.92 4.80
C LEU A 5 -7.53 -10.06 4.49
N SER A 6 -7.65 -11.00 5.44
CA SER A 6 -8.43 -12.22 5.28
C SER A 6 -9.94 -12.00 5.34
N ARG A 7 -10.41 -11.08 6.19
CA ARG A 7 -11.86 -10.87 6.42
C ARG A 7 -12.46 -9.72 5.63
N CYS A 8 -11.65 -8.77 5.17
CA CYS A 8 -12.16 -7.58 4.46
C CYS A 8 -11.59 -7.49 3.04
N ALA A 9 -10.26 -7.52 2.87
CA ALA A 9 -9.64 -7.28 1.58
C ALA A 9 -9.88 -8.42 0.58
N LEU A 10 -9.63 -9.68 0.94
CA LEU A 10 -9.86 -10.82 0.04
C LEU A 10 -11.34 -10.96 -0.39
N PRO A 11 -12.34 -10.88 0.50
CA PRO A 11 -13.75 -10.87 0.09
C PRO A 11 -14.11 -9.70 -0.83
N ARG A 12 -13.51 -8.52 -0.61
CA ARG A 12 -13.72 -7.33 -1.44
C ARG A 12 -13.17 -7.50 -2.86
N LEU A 13 -12.04 -8.19 -3.00
CA LEU A 13 -11.38 -8.50 -4.28
C LEU A 13 -12.13 -9.57 -5.07
N GLY A 14 -12.90 -10.43 -4.40
CA GLY A 14 -13.86 -11.34 -5.04
C GLY A 14 -14.35 -12.43 -4.09
N ARG A 15 -15.66 -12.73 -4.11
CA ARG A 15 -16.23 -13.79 -3.27
C ARG A 15 -15.65 -15.18 -3.61
N LYS A 16 -15.42 -15.48 -4.90
CA LYS A 16 -14.83 -16.75 -5.33
C LYS A 16 -13.35 -16.88 -4.92
N LEU A 17 -12.62 -15.77 -4.85
CA LEU A 17 -11.26 -15.73 -4.31
C LEU A 17 -11.26 -16.08 -2.82
N ALA A 18 -12.10 -15.41 -2.03
CA ALA A 18 -12.16 -15.61 -0.59
C ALA A 18 -12.63 -17.02 -0.17
N LEU A 19 -13.43 -17.69 -1.01
CA LEU A 19 -13.85 -19.07 -0.77
C LEU A 19 -12.81 -20.11 -1.23
N ASN A 20 -11.83 -19.73 -2.07
CA ASN A 20 -10.79 -20.65 -2.52
C ASN A 20 -9.72 -20.81 -1.43
N ARG A 21 -9.73 -21.96 -0.77
CA ARG A 21 -8.79 -22.28 0.31
C ARG A 21 -7.34 -22.05 -0.11
N VAL A 22 -6.92 -22.59 -1.25
CA VAL A 22 -5.53 -22.49 -1.73
C VAL A 22 -5.13 -21.03 -1.89
N ALA A 23 -5.98 -20.20 -2.49
CA ALA A 23 -5.69 -18.77 -2.66
C ALA A 23 -5.54 -18.03 -1.31
N VAL A 24 -6.36 -18.38 -0.31
CA VAL A 24 -6.26 -17.81 1.05
C VAL A 24 -4.99 -18.29 1.77
N TRP A 25 -4.64 -19.57 1.64
CA TRP A 25 -3.38 -20.12 2.18
C TRP A 25 -2.17 -19.45 1.53
N THR A 26 -2.17 -19.27 0.20
CA THR A 26 -1.10 -18.56 -0.49
C THR A 26 -1.01 -17.10 -0.05
N ALA A 27 -2.15 -16.41 0.13
CA ALA A 27 -2.16 -15.05 0.68
C ALA A 27 -1.52 -14.99 2.07
N GLY A 28 -1.81 -15.99 2.93
CA GLY A 28 -1.21 -16.13 4.26
C GLY A 28 0.28 -16.41 4.22
N ALA A 29 0.71 -17.34 3.37
CA ALA A 29 2.12 -17.70 3.20
C ALA A 29 2.94 -16.50 2.69
N VAL A 30 2.45 -15.79 1.66
CA VAL A 30 3.11 -14.59 1.13
C VAL A 30 3.11 -13.47 2.17
N PHE A 31 2.02 -13.27 2.91
CA PHE A 31 1.98 -12.32 4.03
C PHE A 31 3.05 -12.63 5.08
N LEU A 32 3.16 -13.89 5.53
CA LEU A 32 4.16 -14.30 6.52
C LEU A 32 5.58 -14.17 5.98
N ALA A 33 5.82 -14.61 4.74
CA ALA A 33 7.12 -14.48 4.09
C ALA A 33 7.57 -13.02 3.94
N ALA A 34 6.62 -12.10 3.72
CA ALA A 34 6.90 -10.67 3.67
C ALA A 34 6.93 -9.98 5.05
N TRP A 35 6.31 -10.57 6.07
CA TRP A 35 6.25 -9.97 7.41
C TRP A 35 7.46 -10.34 8.26
N LEU A 36 7.79 -11.64 8.36
CA LEU A 36 8.79 -12.16 9.29
C LEU A 36 10.20 -11.53 9.10
N PRO A 37 10.71 -11.34 7.86
CA PRO A 37 12.06 -10.81 7.66
C PRO A 37 12.21 -9.31 7.95
N PHE A 38 11.11 -8.57 8.09
CA PHE A 38 11.11 -7.10 8.16
C PHE A 38 10.43 -6.51 9.42
N ASN A 39 9.33 -7.11 9.89
CA ASN A 39 8.36 -6.46 10.77
C ASN A 39 8.31 -7.06 12.19
N ASN A 40 9.47 -7.44 12.76
CA ASN A 40 9.55 -8.06 14.09
C ASN A 40 10.22 -7.16 15.16
N GLY A 41 10.81 -6.03 14.77
CA GLY A 41 11.47 -5.10 15.69
C GLY A 41 10.58 -3.90 16.10
N LEU A 42 11.19 -2.92 16.74
CA LEU A 42 10.55 -1.64 17.14
C LEU A 42 10.43 -0.61 16.01
N ARG A 43 10.87 -0.96 14.80
CA ARG A 43 10.78 -0.07 13.64
C ARG A 43 9.30 0.17 13.28
N PRO A 44 8.93 1.29 12.65
CA PRO A 44 7.53 1.65 12.43
C PRO A 44 6.84 0.92 11.25
N GLU A 45 7.57 0.13 10.44
CA GLU A 45 7.02 -0.59 9.28
C GLU A 45 5.80 -1.48 9.59
N PRO A 46 5.70 -2.20 10.73
CA PRO A 46 4.51 -2.97 11.07
C PRO A 46 3.24 -2.10 11.12
N LEU A 47 3.37 -0.87 11.64
CA LEU A 47 2.28 0.10 11.72
C LEU A 47 1.98 0.73 10.36
N ILE A 48 3.00 1.03 9.55
CA ILE A 48 2.83 1.55 8.19
C ILE A 48 2.16 0.49 7.28
N ALA A 49 2.57 -0.77 7.37
CA ALA A 49 1.96 -1.88 6.63
C ALA A 49 0.49 -2.10 7.01
N PHE A 50 0.17 -1.94 8.30
CA PHE A 50 -1.20 -1.91 8.78
C PHE A 50 -1.96 -0.71 8.21
N GLY A 51 -1.41 0.50 8.33
CA GLY A 51 -2.01 1.75 7.89
C GLY A 51 -2.31 1.78 6.40
N ALA A 52 -1.38 1.32 5.56
CA ALA A 52 -1.56 1.22 4.12
C ALA A 52 -2.72 0.28 3.73
N LEU A 53 -2.81 -0.90 4.37
CA LEU A 53 -3.89 -1.84 4.11
C LEU A 53 -5.24 -1.34 4.66
N ALA A 54 -5.23 -0.70 5.84
CA ALA A 54 -6.42 -0.10 6.44
C ALA A 54 -6.95 1.06 5.59
N ALA A 55 -6.07 1.97 5.15
CA ALA A 55 -6.42 3.06 4.24
C ALA A 55 -7.00 2.52 2.93
N TRP A 56 -6.39 1.48 2.35
CA TRP A 56 -6.92 0.83 1.15
C TRP A 56 -8.32 0.26 1.37
N MET A 57 -8.56 -0.44 2.47
CA MET A 57 -9.87 -1.02 2.76
C MET A 57 -10.94 0.06 3.05
N LEU A 58 -10.56 1.15 3.73
CA LEU A 58 -11.45 2.28 3.99
C LEU A 58 -11.83 3.02 2.69
N VAL A 59 -10.87 3.21 1.78
CA VAL A 59 -11.13 3.74 0.43
C VAL A 59 -12.07 2.80 -0.33
N GLU A 60 -11.84 1.49 -0.31
CA GLU A 60 -12.75 0.54 -0.95
C GLU A 60 -14.16 0.55 -0.35
N ASN A 61 -14.28 0.70 0.97
CA ASN A 61 -15.55 0.83 1.65
C ASN A 61 -16.28 2.12 1.24
N ALA A 62 -15.57 3.25 1.20
CA ALA A 62 -16.12 4.52 0.71
C ALA A 62 -16.65 4.38 -0.73
N ILE A 63 -15.88 3.73 -1.61
CA ILE A 63 -16.26 3.51 -3.00
C ILE A 63 -17.47 2.58 -3.12
N ALA A 64 -17.51 1.49 -2.36
CA ALA A 64 -18.59 0.51 -2.41
C ALA A 64 -19.90 1.06 -1.85
N THR A 65 -19.84 1.80 -0.73
CA THR A 65 -21.03 2.34 -0.05
C THR A 65 -21.43 3.73 -0.51
N ARG A 66 -20.60 4.38 -1.35
CA ARG A 66 -20.75 5.79 -1.78
C ARG A 66 -20.80 6.79 -0.60
N ARG A 67 -20.18 6.44 0.53
CA ARG A 67 -20.09 7.27 1.73
C ARG A 67 -18.72 7.95 1.82
N LEU A 68 -18.68 9.20 2.28
CA LEU A 68 -17.44 9.97 2.43
C LEU A 68 -16.77 9.81 3.80
N LEU A 69 -17.50 9.38 4.82
CA LEU A 69 -16.94 9.13 6.16
C LEU A 69 -15.77 8.14 6.13
N PRO A 70 -15.84 6.96 5.46
CA PRO A 70 -14.69 6.07 5.38
C PRO A 70 -13.51 6.68 4.63
N ALA A 71 -13.74 7.57 3.65
CA ALA A 71 -12.66 8.28 2.96
C ALA A 71 -11.97 9.29 3.89
N ALA A 72 -12.72 10.01 4.73
CA ALA A 72 -12.15 10.88 5.75
C ALA A 72 -11.31 10.09 6.78
N LEU A 73 -11.82 8.94 7.24
CA LEU A 73 -11.06 8.04 8.12
C LEU A 73 -9.79 7.51 7.44
N ALA A 74 -9.84 7.22 6.13
CA ALA A 74 -8.66 6.81 5.38
C ALA A 74 -7.59 7.91 5.34
N ILE A 75 -7.99 9.19 5.22
CA ILE A 75 -7.09 10.34 5.32
C ILE A 75 -6.43 10.39 6.70
N ILE A 76 -7.21 10.26 7.77
CA ILE A 76 -6.68 10.26 9.15
C ILE A 76 -5.66 9.14 9.36
N VAL A 77 -5.98 7.90 8.93
CA VAL A 77 -5.06 6.76 9.00
C VAL A 77 -3.76 7.02 8.21
N ALA A 78 -3.88 7.63 7.03
CA ALA A 78 -2.73 7.98 6.22
C ALA A 78 -1.88 9.09 6.87
N VAL A 79 -2.49 10.10 7.48
CA VAL A 79 -1.79 11.14 8.26
C VAL A 79 -0.96 10.50 9.36
N PHE A 80 -1.56 9.64 10.20
CA PHE A 80 -0.82 8.95 11.26
C PHE A 80 0.33 8.11 10.70
N SER A 81 0.14 7.46 9.55
CA SER A 81 1.18 6.64 8.92
C SER A 81 2.34 7.47 8.37
N VAL A 82 2.06 8.61 7.73
CA VAL A 82 3.07 9.55 7.19
C VAL A 82 3.92 10.15 8.31
N THR A 83 3.33 10.37 9.49
CA THR A 83 4.06 10.92 10.66
C THR A 83 4.94 9.89 11.37
N LEU A 84 4.85 8.59 11.07
CA LEU A 84 5.69 7.56 11.70
C LEU A 84 7.13 7.55 11.17
N ALA A 85 7.29 7.71 9.85
CA ALA A 85 8.57 7.72 9.15
C ALA A 85 8.41 8.25 7.72
N PRO A 86 9.48 8.70 7.05
CA PRO A 86 9.40 9.21 5.67
C PRO A 86 8.77 8.21 4.67
N GLN A 87 9.03 6.91 4.82
CA GLN A 87 8.43 5.84 4.00
C GLN A 87 6.94 5.61 4.30
N GLY A 88 6.38 6.24 5.34
CA GLY A 88 4.95 6.28 5.65
C GLY A 88 4.08 6.86 4.53
N LEU A 89 4.70 7.59 3.58
CA LEU A 89 4.07 8.07 2.34
C LEU A 89 3.35 6.97 1.55
N ILE A 90 3.74 5.70 1.69
CA ILE A 90 3.06 4.56 1.05
C ILE A 90 1.56 4.52 1.41
N ALA A 91 1.17 4.96 2.60
CA ALA A 91 -0.24 4.99 3.02
C ALA A 91 -1.09 6.00 2.22
N LEU A 92 -0.48 6.94 1.49
CA LEU A 92 -1.17 7.84 0.57
C LEU A 92 -1.52 7.16 -0.76
N ALA A 93 -0.83 6.09 -1.15
CA ALA A 93 -1.02 5.46 -2.45
C ALA A 93 -2.48 5.00 -2.70
N PRO A 94 -3.17 4.34 -1.74
CA PRO A 94 -4.58 3.99 -1.92
C PRO A 94 -5.51 5.19 -2.07
N LEU A 95 -5.21 6.31 -1.41
CA LEU A 95 -5.98 7.56 -1.53
C LEU A 95 -5.79 8.19 -2.93
N LEU A 96 -4.55 8.24 -3.43
CA LEU A 96 -4.25 8.77 -4.77
C LEU A 96 -4.91 7.92 -5.86
N VAL A 97 -4.77 6.61 -5.77
CA VAL A 97 -5.31 5.65 -6.74
C VAL A 97 -6.85 5.59 -6.69
N GLY A 98 -7.44 5.73 -5.51
CA GLY A 98 -8.89 5.83 -5.30
C GLY A 98 -9.48 7.21 -5.58
N GLY A 99 -8.66 8.24 -5.74
CA GLY A 99 -9.07 9.65 -5.76
C GLY A 99 -10.13 9.96 -6.81
N ARG A 100 -10.00 9.41 -8.03
CA ARG A 100 -11.00 9.60 -9.09
C ARG A 100 -12.38 9.05 -8.72
N ALA A 101 -12.44 7.92 -8.01
CA ALA A 101 -13.70 7.32 -7.59
C ALA A 101 -14.35 8.14 -6.45
N ILE A 102 -13.54 8.64 -5.52
CA ILE A 102 -13.99 9.54 -4.44
C ILE A 102 -14.52 10.86 -5.04
N ALA A 103 -13.79 11.47 -5.97
CA ALA A 103 -14.23 12.69 -6.65
C ALA A 103 -15.57 12.49 -7.39
N ARG A 104 -15.79 11.32 -7.98
CA ARG A 104 -17.09 10.98 -8.60
C ARG A 104 -18.22 10.91 -7.57
N ILE A 105 -17.98 10.36 -6.39
CA ILE A 105 -18.97 10.33 -5.30
C ILE A 105 -19.33 11.75 -4.87
N ILE A 106 -18.34 12.62 -4.67
CA ILE A 106 -18.55 14.04 -4.35
C ILE A 106 -19.37 14.72 -5.45
N LYS A 107 -19.01 14.51 -6.72
CA LYS A 107 -19.73 15.09 -7.86
C LYS A 107 -21.20 14.67 -7.90
N VAL A 108 -21.50 13.40 -7.65
CA VAL A 108 -22.89 12.89 -7.64
C VAL A 108 -23.69 13.48 -6.48
N ARG A 109 -23.07 13.69 -5.32
CA ARG A 109 -23.73 14.25 -4.12
C ARG A 109 -23.77 15.78 -4.10
N ARG A 110 -23.21 16.45 -5.12
CA ARG A 110 -23.16 17.91 -5.20
C ARG A 110 -24.54 18.57 -5.09
N ALA A 111 -25.58 17.94 -5.64
CA ALA A 111 -26.94 18.49 -5.62
C ALA A 111 -27.57 18.51 -4.21
N THR A 112 -27.21 17.56 -3.35
CA THR A 112 -27.78 17.44 -1.99
C THR A 112 -26.91 18.14 -0.95
N ASP A 113 -25.60 17.95 -1.01
CA ASP A 113 -24.66 18.35 0.06
C ASP A 113 -23.82 19.58 -0.32
N GLY A 114 -23.95 20.04 -1.57
CA GLY A 114 -23.02 21.00 -2.15
C GLY A 114 -21.62 20.43 -2.35
N LEU A 115 -20.66 21.32 -2.61
CA LEU A 115 -19.24 20.96 -2.81
C LEU A 115 -18.38 21.30 -1.58
N LEU A 116 -18.76 22.34 -0.83
CA LEU A 116 -17.98 22.85 0.30
C LEU A 116 -18.00 21.90 1.50
N ALA A 117 -19.18 21.43 1.93
CA ALA A 117 -19.29 20.56 3.09
C ALA A 117 -18.41 19.28 3.02
N PRO A 118 -18.44 18.48 1.93
CA PRO A 118 -17.58 17.30 1.85
C PRO A 118 -16.09 17.65 1.76
N LEU A 119 -15.72 18.72 1.04
CA LEU A 119 -14.32 19.14 0.96
C LEU A 119 -13.80 19.68 2.30
N ALA A 120 -14.60 20.44 3.03
CA ALA A 120 -14.27 20.93 4.36
C ALA A 120 -14.05 19.77 5.34
N ALA A 121 -14.90 18.74 5.32
CA ALA A 121 -14.71 17.56 6.16
C ALA A 121 -13.42 16.78 5.83
N LEU A 122 -13.08 16.62 4.54
CA LEU A 122 -11.84 15.96 4.13
C LEU A 122 -10.60 16.81 4.45
N ALA A 123 -10.70 18.14 4.30
CA ALA A 123 -9.63 19.06 4.68
C ALA A 123 -9.42 19.09 6.21
N ALA A 124 -10.50 19.03 7.00
CA ALA A 124 -10.42 18.90 8.46
C ALA A 124 -9.81 17.57 8.89
N ALA A 125 -10.11 16.47 8.19
CA ALA A 125 -9.45 15.18 8.42
C ALA A 125 -7.95 15.25 8.14
N LEU A 126 -7.53 15.98 7.10
CA LEU A 126 -6.12 16.20 6.77
C LEU A 126 -5.40 17.09 7.79
N SER A 127 -6.07 18.13 8.31
CA SER A 127 -5.47 19.10 9.23
C SER A 127 -5.07 18.53 10.59
N VAL A 128 -5.54 17.31 10.93
CA VAL A 128 -5.07 16.54 12.09
C VAL A 128 -3.55 16.40 12.12
N ILE A 129 -2.89 16.42 10.95
CA ILE A 129 -1.42 16.38 10.85
C ILE A 129 -0.76 17.48 11.67
N PHE A 130 -1.33 18.69 11.70
CA PHE A 130 -0.75 19.82 12.44
C PHE A 130 -0.80 19.58 13.95
N VAL A 131 -1.90 19.01 14.45
CA VAL A 131 -2.06 18.70 15.88
C VAL A 131 -1.09 17.59 16.30
N VAL A 132 -0.89 16.58 15.46
CA VAL A 132 0.00 15.45 15.77
C VAL A 132 1.47 15.87 15.71
N VAL A 133 1.86 16.64 14.69
CA VAL A 133 3.27 17.03 14.46
C VAL A 133 3.72 18.15 15.41
N PHE A 134 2.87 19.14 15.66
CA PHE A 134 3.21 20.32 16.46
C PHE A 134 2.63 20.27 17.88
N ARG A 135 2.42 19.06 18.41
CA ARG A 135 1.88 18.87 19.77
C ARG A 135 2.81 19.44 20.84
N ASP A 136 4.12 19.26 20.66
CA ASP A 136 5.17 19.61 21.63
C ASP A 136 6.25 20.52 21.02
N GLN A 137 6.39 20.54 19.69
CA GLN A 137 7.38 21.31 18.95
C GLN A 137 6.72 22.42 18.13
N THR A 138 7.41 23.56 17.98
CA THR A 138 6.96 24.66 17.13
C THR A 138 7.44 24.48 15.69
N LEU A 139 6.90 25.29 14.77
CA LEU A 139 7.36 25.29 13.38
C LEU A 139 8.86 25.58 13.26
N ALA A 140 9.39 26.50 14.07
CA ALA A 140 10.80 26.86 14.07
C ALA A 140 11.70 25.69 14.51
N THR A 141 11.30 24.95 15.56
CA THR A 141 12.11 23.82 16.05
C THR A 141 12.07 22.64 15.08
N VAL A 142 10.93 22.37 14.43
CA VAL A 142 10.82 21.35 13.37
C VAL A 142 11.66 21.73 12.14
N ALA A 143 11.61 22.99 11.71
CA ALA A 143 12.39 23.47 10.57
C ALA A 143 13.91 23.34 10.82
N GLU A 144 14.37 23.70 12.01
CA GLU A 144 15.79 23.58 12.36
C GLU A 144 16.24 22.11 12.47
N SER A 145 15.42 21.24 13.08
CA SER A 145 15.68 19.79 13.11
C SER A 145 15.77 19.20 11.70
N ALA A 146 14.89 19.62 10.77
CA ALA A 146 14.97 19.19 9.37
C ALA A 146 16.27 19.67 8.72
N ARG A 147 16.61 20.97 8.86
CA ARG A 147 17.85 21.54 8.32
C ARG A 147 19.09 20.75 8.77
N ILE A 148 19.20 20.46 10.06
CA ILE A 148 20.32 19.68 10.61
C ILE A 148 20.37 18.27 9.99
N LYS A 149 19.23 17.56 9.91
CA LYS A 149 19.17 16.22 9.32
C LYS A 149 19.56 16.19 7.84
N TYR A 150 19.23 17.22 7.07
CA TYR A 150 19.60 17.31 5.65
C TYR A 150 21.06 17.74 5.44
N VAL A 151 21.63 18.55 6.33
CA VAL A 151 23.03 18.98 6.23
C VAL A 151 23.99 17.89 6.72
N VAL A 152 23.64 17.20 7.81
CA VAL A 152 24.55 16.26 8.50
C VAL A 152 24.24 14.80 8.15
N GLY A 153 22.96 14.45 8.01
CA GLY A 153 22.52 13.06 7.89
C GLY A 153 22.80 12.47 6.51
N PRO A 154 22.94 11.13 6.42
CA PRO A 154 23.09 10.47 5.13
C PRO A 154 21.76 10.56 4.36
N THR A 155 21.70 11.46 3.38
CA THR A 155 20.56 11.59 2.47
C THR A 155 20.96 11.19 1.06
N ILE A 156 20.19 10.31 0.45
CA ILE A 156 20.38 9.87 -0.93
C ILE A 156 19.36 10.59 -1.80
N ALA A 157 19.82 11.15 -2.92
CA ALA A 157 18.97 11.91 -3.82
C ALA A 157 17.93 11.02 -4.53
N TRP A 158 16.84 11.64 -5.00
CA TRP A 158 15.71 10.94 -5.61
C TRP A 158 16.10 10.15 -6.88
N TYR A 159 17.05 10.64 -7.68
CA TYR A 159 17.52 9.99 -8.90
C TYR A 159 18.39 8.73 -8.62
N GLN A 160 18.76 8.51 -7.36
CA GLN A 160 19.52 7.36 -6.88
C GLN A 160 18.62 6.31 -6.19
N ASP A 161 17.30 6.32 -6.42
CA ASP A 161 16.39 5.38 -5.75
C ASP A 161 16.71 3.90 -6.07
N PHE A 162 17.30 3.62 -7.24
CA PHE A 162 17.66 2.26 -7.62
C PHE A 162 18.68 1.60 -6.66
N LEU A 163 19.45 2.40 -5.90
CA LEU A 163 20.34 1.88 -4.84
C LEU A 163 19.58 1.03 -3.82
N ARG A 164 18.29 1.30 -3.57
CA ARG A 164 17.44 0.50 -2.68
C ARG A 164 17.37 -0.97 -3.13
N TYR A 165 17.22 -1.19 -4.43
CA TYR A 165 17.13 -2.53 -5.02
C TYR A 165 18.51 -3.18 -5.09
N TYR A 166 19.55 -2.39 -5.37
CA TYR A 166 20.93 -2.85 -5.27
C TYR A 166 21.25 -3.38 -3.87
N PHE A 167 20.96 -2.61 -2.80
CA PHE A 167 21.20 -3.03 -1.41
C PHE A 167 20.46 -4.30 -1.00
N LEU A 168 19.37 -4.65 -1.70
CA LEU A 168 18.64 -5.89 -1.48
C LEU A 168 19.31 -7.11 -2.13
N THR A 169 20.21 -6.92 -3.10
CA THR A 169 20.81 -7.99 -3.91
C THR A 169 22.33 -8.12 -3.80
N VAL A 170 22.99 -7.27 -2.99
CA VAL A 170 24.44 -7.37 -2.75
C VAL A 170 24.80 -8.67 -2.02
N GLU A 171 25.84 -9.38 -2.45
CA GLU A 171 26.24 -10.69 -1.93
C GLU A 171 26.71 -10.65 -0.46
N ASP A 172 27.44 -9.62 -0.04
CA ASP A 172 28.05 -9.55 1.30
C ASP A 172 27.32 -8.62 2.30
N ASN A 173 26.00 -8.47 2.16
CA ASN A 173 25.21 -7.64 3.07
C ASN A 173 24.17 -8.46 3.85
N VAL A 174 24.17 -8.35 5.17
CA VAL A 174 23.17 -8.99 6.06
C VAL A 174 21.75 -8.50 5.72
N GLU A 175 21.61 -7.27 5.24
CA GLU A 175 20.34 -6.70 4.78
C GLU A 175 19.80 -7.39 3.52
N SER A 176 20.65 -8.14 2.81
CA SER A 176 20.39 -8.82 1.53
C SER A 176 20.17 -10.34 1.69
N SER A 177 19.65 -10.79 2.84
CA SER A 177 19.35 -12.21 3.07
C SER A 177 18.34 -12.79 2.07
N LEU A 178 18.41 -14.10 1.83
CA LEU A 178 17.52 -14.84 0.93
C LEU A 178 16.04 -14.59 1.24
N THR A 179 15.67 -14.56 2.51
CA THR A 179 14.28 -14.38 2.96
C THR A 179 13.74 -13.00 2.61
N ARG A 180 14.57 -11.94 2.74
CA ARG A 180 14.19 -10.58 2.34
C ARG A 180 14.10 -10.43 0.82
N ARG A 181 15.04 -11.02 0.07
CA ARG A 181 15.00 -11.08 -1.40
C ARG A 181 13.71 -11.77 -1.87
N PHE A 182 13.41 -12.94 -1.32
CA PHE A 182 12.22 -13.70 -1.66
C PHE A 182 10.94 -12.88 -1.49
N ALA A 183 10.78 -12.21 -0.36
CA ALA A 183 9.61 -11.38 -0.06
C ALA A 183 9.36 -10.25 -1.08
N VAL A 184 10.41 -9.57 -1.51
CA VAL A 184 10.28 -8.47 -2.49
C VAL A 184 10.09 -9.02 -3.89
N LEU A 185 10.85 -10.04 -4.28
CA LEU A 185 10.75 -10.64 -5.61
C LEU A 185 9.39 -11.30 -5.85
N ILE A 186 8.82 -11.99 -4.85
CA ILE A 186 7.48 -12.57 -4.99
C ILE A 186 6.42 -11.48 -5.11
N MET A 187 6.55 -10.36 -4.38
CA MET A 187 5.65 -9.22 -4.50
C MET A 187 5.73 -8.60 -5.89
N LEU A 188 6.93 -8.37 -6.42
CA LEU A 188 7.13 -7.83 -7.77
C LEU A 188 6.60 -8.79 -8.84
N LEU A 189 6.83 -10.10 -8.69
CA LEU A 189 6.29 -11.13 -9.57
C LEU A 189 4.76 -11.10 -9.58
N CYS A 190 4.11 -11.07 -8.41
CA CYS A 190 2.66 -10.98 -8.30
C CYS A 190 2.12 -9.67 -8.89
N LEU A 191 2.82 -8.55 -8.67
CA LEU A 191 2.44 -7.23 -9.18
C LEU A 191 2.46 -7.20 -10.71
N PHE A 192 3.62 -7.48 -11.32
CA PHE A 192 3.80 -7.41 -12.77
C PHE A 192 3.05 -8.54 -13.48
N GLY A 193 3.01 -9.72 -12.89
CA GLY A 193 2.24 -10.85 -13.40
C GLY A 193 0.74 -10.54 -13.48
N MET A 194 0.16 -9.97 -12.42
CA MET A 194 -1.24 -9.54 -12.44
C MET A 194 -1.49 -8.37 -13.39
N LEU A 195 -0.57 -7.41 -13.47
CA LEU A 195 -0.65 -6.31 -14.42
C LEU A 195 -0.71 -6.83 -15.86
N ALA A 196 0.19 -7.76 -16.23
CA ALA A 196 0.21 -8.37 -17.56
C ALA A 196 -1.08 -9.13 -17.87
N VAL A 197 -1.62 -9.90 -16.91
CA VAL A 197 -2.89 -10.62 -17.07
C VAL A 197 -4.06 -9.64 -17.31
N LEU A 198 -4.15 -8.56 -16.53
CA LEU A 198 -5.25 -7.61 -16.66
C LEU A 198 -5.15 -6.77 -17.94
N LEU A 199 -3.96 -6.36 -18.36
CA LEU A 199 -3.75 -5.65 -19.62
C LEU A 199 -4.10 -6.54 -20.81
N ARG A 200 -3.76 -7.83 -20.76
CA ARG A 200 -4.02 -8.76 -21.86
C ARG A 200 -5.47 -9.24 -21.94
N ARG A 201 -6.11 -9.51 -20.81
CA ARG A 201 -7.44 -10.17 -20.75
C ARG A 201 -8.57 -9.26 -20.28
N GLY A 202 -8.28 -8.02 -19.87
CA GLY A 202 -9.26 -7.05 -19.35
C GLY A 202 -9.83 -7.38 -17.96
N GLY A 203 -9.72 -8.63 -17.49
CA GLY A 203 -10.19 -9.08 -16.19
C GLY A 203 -9.95 -10.57 -15.95
N VAL A 204 -10.28 -11.01 -14.73
CA VAL A 204 -10.17 -12.42 -14.33
C VAL A 204 -11.53 -12.90 -13.80
N PRO A 205 -12.16 -13.93 -14.39
CA PRO A 205 -13.46 -14.41 -13.95
C PRO A 205 -13.46 -14.81 -12.46
N GLY A 206 -14.34 -14.21 -11.66
CA GLY A 206 -14.44 -14.47 -10.21
C GLY A 206 -13.70 -13.44 -9.34
N LEU A 207 -12.89 -12.56 -9.94
CA LEU A 207 -12.37 -11.36 -9.31
C LEU A 207 -13.19 -10.13 -9.70
N VAL A 208 -13.19 -9.11 -8.84
CA VAL A 208 -13.80 -7.81 -9.13
C VAL A 208 -12.71 -6.88 -9.66
N ASN A 209 -12.79 -6.50 -10.94
CA ASN A 209 -11.73 -5.76 -11.63
C ASN A 209 -11.37 -4.43 -10.96
N GLY A 210 -12.36 -3.65 -10.51
CA GLY A 210 -12.12 -2.31 -9.93
C GLY A 210 -11.17 -2.31 -8.73
N PRO A 211 -11.47 -3.06 -7.65
CA PRO A 211 -10.58 -3.22 -6.50
C PRO A 211 -9.22 -3.81 -6.87
N VAL A 212 -9.16 -4.79 -7.78
CA VAL A 212 -7.88 -5.39 -8.19
C VAL A 212 -6.97 -4.36 -8.88
N TRP A 213 -7.50 -3.56 -9.80
CA TRP A 213 -6.75 -2.45 -10.42
C TRP A 213 -6.26 -1.44 -9.38
N ARG A 214 -7.07 -1.13 -8.36
CA ARG A 214 -6.66 -0.22 -7.30
C ARG A 214 -5.64 -0.84 -6.34
N LEU A 215 -5.67 -2.15 -6.10
CA LEU A 215 -4.63 -2.87 -5.33
C LEU A 215 -3.28 -2.82 -6.06
N ILE A 216 -3.26 -3.14 -7.35
CA ILE A 216 -2.08 -3.06 -8.22
C ILE A 216 -1.57 -1.62 -8.27
N GLY A 217 -2.47 -0.66 -8.53
CA GLY A 217 -2.14 0.76 -8.55
C GLY A 217 -1.57 1.25 -7.22
N SER A 218 -2.13 0.83 -6.08
CA SER A 218 -1.65 1.24 -4.76
C SER A 218 -0.25 0.71 -4.47
N THR A 219 0.04 -0.53 -4.91
CA THR A 219 1.37 -1.12 -4.76
C THR A 219 2.38 -0.42 -5.66
N ALA A 220 2.03 -0.19 -6.93
CA ALA A 220 2.90 0.50 -7.90
C ALA A 220 3.16 1.96 -7.50
N VAL A 221 2.13 2.72 -7.15
CA VAL A 221 2.27 4.11 -6.67
C VAL A 221 3.04 4.13 -5.35
N GLY A 222 2.81 3.19 -4.44
CA GLY A 222 3.59 3.06 -3.21
C GLY A 222 5.08 2.88 -3.48
N LEU A 223 5.45 2.01 -4.43
CA LEU A 223 6.84 1.82 -4.84
C LEU A 223 7.43 3.11 -5.44
N LEU A 224 6.67 3.84 -6.24
CA LEU A 224 7.09 5.14 -6.81
C LEU A 224 7.24 6.23 -5.73
N LEU A 225 6.40 6.23 -4.69
CA LEU A 225 6.50 7.20 -3.60
C LEU A 225 7.76 6.99 -2.76
N LEU A 226 8.32 5.77 -2.72
CA LEU A 226 9.60 5.53 -2.06
C LEU A 226 10.77 6.30 -2.70
N THR A 227 10.66 6.72 -3.96
CA THR A 227 11.64 7.58 -4.65
C THR A 227 11.92 8.87 -3.90
N PHE A 228 10.93 9.41 -3.18
CA PHE A 228 11.05 10.69 -2.46
C PHE A 228 11.52 10.54 -1.02
N THR A 229 11.79 9.32 -0.55
CA THR A 229 12.34 9.11 0.80
C THR A 229 13.83 9.45 0.86
N PRO A 230 14.31 10.14 1.92
CA PRO A 230 15.71 10.57 2.00
C PRO A 230 16.69 9.41 2.27
N THR A 231 16.22 8.28 2.81
CA THR A 231 17.04 7.09 3.07
C THR A 231 16.49 5.89 2.30
N LYS A 232 17.39 5.08 1.70
CA LYS A 232 17.05 4.04 0.72
C LYS A 232 17.26 2.61 1.21
N TRP A 233 16.97 2.35 2.48
CA TRP A 233 17.22 1.05 3.09
C TRP A 233 16.26 -0.04 2.60
N ALA A 234 16.78 -1.26 2.39
CA ALA A 234 16.00 -2.41 1.97
C ALA A 234 14.91 -2.81 2.99
N VAL A 235 15.18 -2.63 4.28
CA VAL A 235 14.21 -2.92 5.35
C VAL A 235 12.86 -2.17 5.21
N GLN A 236 12.84 -1.03 4.52
CA GLN A 236 11.62 -0.24 4.30
C GLN A 236 10.58 -0.97 3.43
N PHE A 237 10.97 -2.02 2.70
CA PHE A 237 10.03 -2.88 1.96
C PHE A 237 9.03 -3.60 2.87
N GLY A 238 9.32 -3.73 4.18
CA GLY A 238 8.38 -4.28 5.17
C GLY A 238 7.02 -3.59 5.21
N ALA A 239 6.95 -2.32 4.81
CA ALA A 239 5.71 -1.55 4.68
C ALA A 239 4.71 -2.15 3.66
N PHE A 240 5.16 -3.00 2.73
CA PHE A 240 4.30 -3.63 1.72
C PHE A 240 3.74 -4.99 2.14
N ALA A 241 4.11 -5.54 3.30
CA ALA A 241 3.75 -6.92 3.68
C ALA A 241 2.24 -7.21 3.58
N GLY A 242 1.39 -6.26 3.98
CA GLY A 242 -0.06 -6.36 3.81
C GLY A 242 -0.52 -6.41 2.35
N LEU A 243 0.05 -5.57 1.49
CA LEU A 243 -0.28 -5.53 0.06
C LEU A 243 0.26 -6.77 -0.67
N ALA A 244 1.46 -7.23 -0.32
CA ALA A 244 2.08 -8.44 -0.86
C ALA A 244 1.21 -9.68 -0.61
N GLY A 245 0.68 -9.86 0.61
CA GLY A 245 -0.25 -10.95 0.92
C GLY A 245 -1.53 -10.92 0.05
N ALA A 246 -2.09 -9.72 -0.17
CA ALA A 246 -3.29 -9.58 -1.00
C ALA A 246 -3.00 -9.89 -2.48
N LEU A 247 -1.89 -9.38 -3.00
CA LEU A 247 -1.41 -9.66 -4.35
C LEU A 247 -1.10 -11.15 -4.55
N GLY A 248 -0.48 -11.81 -3.56
CA GLY A 248 -0.18 -13.23 -3.61
C GLY A 248 -1.44 -14.09 -3.76
N GLY A 249 -2.48 -13.81 -2.96
CA GLY A 249 -3.77 -14.51 -3.09
C GLY A 249 -4.44 -14.29 -4.44
N VAL A 250 -4.44 -13.05 -4.92
CA VAL A 250 -5.01 -12.68 -6.24
C VAL A 250 -4.25 -13.35 -7.38
N ALA A 251 -2.92 -13.32 -7.35
CA ALA A 251 -2.06 -13.93 -8.37
C ALA A 251 -2.24 -15.45 -8.41
N ALA A 252 -2.23 -16.12 -7.26
CA ALA A 252 -2.45 -17.55 -7.17
C ALA A 252 -3.81 -17.96 -7.78
N PHE A 253 -4.87 -17.23 -7.46
CA PHE A 253 -6.20 -17.48 -8.01
C PHE A 253 -6.27 -17.24 -9.52
N ALA A 254 -5.64 -16.17 -10.01
CA ALA A 254 -5.64 -15.83 -11.43
C ALA A 254 -4.82 -16.84 -12.24
N PHE A 255 -3.61 -17.17 -11.81
CA PHE A 255 -2.72 -18.08 -12.52
C PHE A 255 -3.21 -19.52 -12.52
N ALA A 256 -3.86 -19.98 -11.44
CA ALA A 256 -4.53 -21.28 -11.45
C ALA A 256 -5.53 -21.40 -12.62
N ARG A 257 -6.20 -20.32 -13.01
CA ARG A 257 -7.14 -20.33 -14.14
C ARG A 257 -6.48 -20.08 -15.49
N VAL A 258 -5.45 -19.23 -15.53
CA VAL A 258 -4.71 -18.96 -16.77
C VAL A 258 -3.95 -20.21 -17.23
N GLY A 259 -3.31 -20.92 -16.30
CA GLY A 259 -2.55 -22.14 -16.57
C GLY A 259 -3.44 -23.30 -17.03
N LEU A 260 -4.66 -23.43 -16.51
CA LEU A 260 -5.60 -24.49 -16.92
C LEU A 260 -5.94 -24.48 -18.42
N HIS A 261 -5.72 -23.36 -19.13
CA HIS A 261 -5.98 -23.25 -20.57
C HIS A 261 -4.76 -23.51 -21.46
N SER A 262 -3.54 -23.62 -20.91
CA SER A 262 -2.33 -23.90 -21.69
C SER A 262 -1.20 -24.44 -20.82
N ARG A 263 -0.66 -25.62 -21.19
CA ARG A 263 0.49 -26.24 -20.51
C ARG A 263 1.77 -25.40 -20.57
N ARG A 264 1.91 -24.48 -21.53
CA ARG A 264 3.05 -23.56 -21.61
C ARG A 264 2.98 -22.46 -20.55
N ASN A 265 1.78 -22.16 -20.04
CA ASN A 265 1.55 -21.14 -19.02
C ASN A 265 1.24 -21.75 -17.64
N LEU A 266 1.25 -23.09 -17.53
CA LEU A 266 1.33 -23.83 -16.26
C LEU A 266 2.78 -23.83 -15.80
#